data_AF-A0A2D3RDX1-F1
#
_entry.id   AF-A0A2D3RDX1-F1
#
_cell.length_a   1.000
_cell.length_b   1.000
_cell.length_c   1.000
_cell.angle_alpha   90.00
_cell.angle_beta   90.00
_cell.angle_gamma   90.00
#
_symmetry.space_group_name_H-M   'P 1'
#
loop_
_entity.id
_entity.type
_entity.pdbx_description
1 polymer ?
#
loop_
_entity_poly.entity_id
_entity_poly.type
_entity_poly.pdbx_seq_one_letter_code
_entity_poly.pdbx_strand_id
1 'polypeptide(L)'
;MAAAQHVWLVDGDSALKRRVRIEVIGKSFALYEQQWRSDAYFFDDLVYRGKEGDSHVFGLEDGIKDRPKWKLGFKGEVPAELAAILPRAKPPLLSNIGMLIIAFLCLAIVYFAAS
;
A
#
# COMPACT_ATOMS: atom_id res chain seq x y z
N MET A 1 -13.36 14.81 18.94
CA MET A 1 -12.02 14.50 19.49
C MET A 1 -11.39 13.49 18.54
N ALA A 2 -10.46 13.92 17.69
CA ALA A 2 -9.84 13.05 16.68
C ALA A 2 -9.06 11.95 17.40
N ALA A 3 -9.43 10.69 17.16
CA ALA A 3 -8.76 9.54 17.73
C ALA A 3 -7.25 9.68 17.48
N ALA A 4 -6.43 9.48 18.51
CA ALA A 4 -4.98 9.41 18.36
C ALA A 4 -4.67 8.20 17.46
N GLN A 5 -4.63 8.45 16.16
CA GLN A 5 -4.43 7.41 15.17
C GLN A 5 -3.03 6.85 15.42
N HIS A 6 -2.96 5.57 15.75
CA HIS A 6 -1.70 4.87 15.94
C HIS A 6 -1.14 4.54 14.56
N VAL A 7 -0.72 5.58 13.85
CA VAL A 7 -0.12 5.47 12.52
C VAL A 7 1.39 5.43 12.68
N TRP A 8 2.00 4.50 11.96
CA TRP A 8 3.44 4.42 11.85
C TRP A 8 3.88 4.54 10.39
N LEU A 9 5.04 5.15 10.19
CA LEU A 9 5.73 5.30 8.91
C LEU A 9 7.03 4.50 8.97
N VAL A 10 7.31 3.72 7.94
CA VAL A 10 8.64 3.15 7.67
C VAL A 10 9.15 3.83 6.42
N ASP A 11 10.32 4.45 6.52
CA ASP A 11 10.95 5.11 5.38
C ASP A 11 11.51 4.06 4.40
N GLY A 12 11.64 4.43 3.12
CA GLY A 12 12.25 3.60 2.09
C GLY A 12 13.75 3.35 2.35
N ASP A 13 14.44 4.35 2.91
CA ASP A 13 15.87 4.30 3.23
C ASP A 13 16.17 3.72 4.61
N SER A 14 15.21 3.77 5.54
CA SER A 14 15.38 3.35 6.91
C SER A 14 14.21 2.48 7.35
N ALA A 15 14.47 1.21 7.64
CA ALA A 15 13.49 0.23 8.14
C ALA A 15 12.93 0.56 9.56
N LEU A 16 13.12 1.79 10.05
CA LEU A 16 12.69 2.25 11.35
C LEU A 16 11.21 2.66 11.31
N LYS A 17 10.40 2.04 12.20
CA LYS A 17 8.99 2.41 12.42
C LYS A 17 8.92 3.69 13.25
N ARG A 18 8.54 4.79 12.63
CA ARG A 18 8.33 6.11 13.24
C ARG A 18 6.85 6.36 13.49
N ARG A 19 6.50 7.03 14.59
CA ARG A 19 5.11 7.38 14.90
C ARG A 19 4.76 8.69 14.23
N VAL A 20 3.73 8.68 13.38
CA VAL A 20 3.28 9.84 12.63
C VAL A 20 1.80 10.09 12.86
N ARG A 21 1.37 11.33 12.64
CA ARG A 21 -0.04 11.72 12.58
C ARG A 21 -0.39 12.04 11.13
N ILE A 22 -1.62 11.78 10.74
CA ILE A 22 -2.13 12.14 9.42
C ILE A 22 -3.02 13.38 9.58
N GLU A 23 -2.72 14.41 8.80
CA GLU A 23 -3.61 15.54 8.59
C GLU A 23 -4.27 15.41 7.22
N VAL A 24 -5.59 15.39 7.20
CA VAL A 24 -6.39 15.29 5.96
C VAL A 24 -6.64 16.68 5.41
N ILE A 25 -6.32 16.88 4.13
CA ILE A 25 -6.45 18.16 3.42
C ILE A 25 -7.21 17.88 2.12
N GLY A 26 -8.54 17.90 2.21
CA GLY A 26 -9.42 17.55 1.08
C GLY A 26 -9.22 16.09 0.65
N LYS A 27 -8.70 15.89 -0.58
CA LYS A 27 -8.38 14.55 -1.15
C LYS A 27 -6.93 14.13 -0.96
N SER A 28 -6.15 14.94 -0.24
CA SER A 28 -4.75 14.70 0.06
C SER A 28 -4.55 14.57 1.55
N PHE A 29 -3.37 14.11 1.95
CA PHE A 29 -2.96 14.06 3.34
C PHE A 29 -1.49 14.43 3.49
N ALA A 30 -1.15 15.02 4.62
CA ALA A 30 0.22 15.25 5.04
C ALA A 30 0.54 14.43 6.29
N LEU A 31 1.77 13.96 6.38
CA LEU A 31 2.30 13.26 7.55
C LEU A 31 2.96 14.28 8.47
N TYR A 32 2.64 14.19 9.76
CA TYR A 32 3.21 15.01 10.80
C TYR A 32 3.99 14.16 11.79
N GLU A 33 5.26 14.49 11.97
CA GLU A 33 6.13 13.90 12.97
C GLU A 33 6.75 15.02 13.80
N GLN A 34 6.27 15.18 15.04
CA GLN A 34 6.75 16.24 15.96
C GLN A 34 6.67 17.64 15.32
N GLN A 35 7.79 18.21 14.87
CA GLN A 35 7.90 19.50 14.19
C GLN A 35 8.12 19.38 12.67
N TRP A 36 8.30 18.17 12.16
CA TRP A 36 8.40 17.90 10.73
C TRP A 36 7.03 17.61 10.14
N ARG A 37 6.82 18.14 8.93
CA ARG A 37 5.65 17.90 8.10
C ARG A 37 6.13 17.45 6.73
N SER A 38 5.56 16.37 6.22
CA SER A 38 5.81 15.93 4.85
C SER A 38 5.11 16.82 3.83
N ASP A 39 5.47 16.66 2.56
CA ASP A 39 4.63 17.09 1.46
C ASP A 39 3.24 16.42 1.50
N ALA A 40 2.31 16.98 0.75
CA ALA A 40 0.96 16.42 0.60
C ALA A 40 1.00 15.24 -0.39
N TYR A 41 0.44 14.11 0.04
CA TYR A 41 0.25 12.91 -0.77
C TYR A 41 -1.24 12.74 -1.10
N PHE A 42 -1.56 12.18 -2.26
CA PHE A 42 -2.94 11.84 -2.59
C PHE A 42 -3.33 10.47 -2.05
N PHE A 43 -4.56 10.32 -1.56
CA PHE A 43 -5.04 9.01 -1.12
C PHE A 43 -5.16 8.02 -2.28
N ASP A 44 -5.45 8.48 -3.50
CA ASP A 44 -5.49 7.66 -4.71
C ASP A 44 -4.13 7.08 -5.11
N ASP A 45 -3.02 7.68 -4.64
CA ASP A 45 -1.66 7.17 -4.88
C ASP A 45 -1.28 6.01 -3.93
N LEU A 46 -2.09 5.78 -2.89
CA LEU A 46 -1.85 4.71 -1.94
C LEU A 46 -2.25 3.36 -2.55
N VAL A 47 -1.46 2.35 -2.24
CA VAL A 47 -1.70 0.96 -2.56
C VAL A 47 -1.76 0.18 -1.26
N TYR A 48 -2.85 -0.54 -1.05
CA TYR A 48 -2.96 -1.46 0.09
C TYR A 48 -2.00 -2.64 -0.10
N ARG A 49 -1.07 -2.81 0.85
CA ARG A 49 -0.03 -3.85 0.83
C ARG A 49 -0.38 -5.07 1.68
N GLY A 50 -1.47 -5.02 2.44
CA GLY A 50 -1.92 -6.12 3.29
C GLY A 50 -1.97 -5.75 4.77
N LYS A 51 -2.15 -6.78 5.62
CA LYS A 51 -2.13 -6.64 7.08
C LYS A 51 -0.79 -7.15 7.62
N GLU A 52 -0.13 -6.36 8.45
CA GLU A 52 1.10 -6.74 9.17
C GLU A 52 0.83 -6.70 10.67
N GLY A 53 0.81 -7.87 11.31
CA GLY A 53 0.38 -8.00 12.71
C GLY A 53 -1.06 -7.50 12.87
N ASP A 54 -1.24 -6.46 13.69
CA ASP A 54 -2.52 -5.78 13.87
C ASP A 54 -2.59 -4.42 13.16
N SER A 55 -1.84 -4.24 12.08
CA SER A 55 -1.85 -2.99 11.30
C SER A 55 -2.21 -3.20 9.84
N HIS A 56 -3.10 -2.36 9.31
CA HIS A 56 -3.36 -2.27 7.87
C HIS A 56 -2.27 -1.43 7.21
N VAL A 57 -1.55 -1.99 6.25
CA VAL A 57 -0.37 -1.38 5.63
C VAL A 57 -0.69 -0.87 4.24
N PHE A 58 -0.30 0.38 3.99
CA PHE A 58 -0.39 1.10 2.74
C PHE A 58 0.99 1.60 2.33
N GLY A 59 1.21 1.84 1.05
CA GLY A 59 2.42 2.51 0.56
C GLY A 59 2.15 3.15 -0.78
N LEU A 60 3.12 3.84 -1.34
CA LEU A 60 2.98 4.42 -2.68
C LEU A 60 3.11 3.35 -3.77
N GLU A 61 2.54 3.61 -4.95
CA GLU A 61 2.75 2.78 -6.13
C GLU A 61 4.23 2.81 -6.57
N ASP A 62 4.87 1.64 -6.68
CA ASP A 62 6.29 1.46 -7.02
C ASP A 62 6.64 1.83 -8.49
N GLY A 63 5.68 2.33 -9.28
CA GLY A 63 5.83 2.60 -10.72
C GLY A 63 6.56 3.90 -11.07
N ILE A 64 6.81 4.79 -10.10
CA ILE A 64 7.43 6.10 -10.33
C ILE A 64 8.80 6.13 -9.64
N LYS A 65 9.86 6.25 -10.44
CA LYS A 65 11.28 6.13 -10.01
C LYS A 65 11.70 7.07 -8.87
N ASP A 66 11.05 8.22 -8.73
CA ASP A 66 11.40 9.26 -7.75
C ASP A 66 10.46 9.32 -6.54
N ARG A 67 9.53 8.36 -6.39
CA ARG A 67 8.66 8.34 -5.21
C ARG A 67 9.34 7.62 -4.04
N PRO A 68 9.24 8.17 -2.83
CA PRO A 68 9.83 7.53 -1.65
C PRO A 68 9.09 6.21 -1.34
N LYS A 69 9.85 5.13 -1.14
CA LYS A 69 9.33 3.75 -0.96
C LYS A 69 8.79 3.47 0.44
N TRP A 70 8.22 4.50 1.08
CA TRP A 70 7.77 4.39 2.44
C TRP A 70 6.50 3.53 2.56
N LYS A 71 6.29 3.00 3.76
CA LYS A 71 5.10 2.23 4.14
C LYS A 71 4.43 2.89 5.33
N LEU A 72 3.11 2.92 5.33
CA LEU A 72 2.30 3.50 6.36
C LEU A 72 1.34 2.45 6.92
N GLY A 73 1.42 2.22 8.22
CA GLY A 73 0.58 1.25 8.91
C GLY A 73 -0.39 1.93 9.85
N PHE A 74 -1.67 1.59 9.73
CA PHE A 74 -2.71 1.96 10.67
C PHE A 74 -2.92 0.81 11.64
N LYS A 75 -2.57 1.01 12.92
CA LYS A 75 -2.78 0.00 13.95
C LYS A 75 -4.25 -0.05 14.37
N GLY A 76 -4.80 -1.26 14.41
CA GLY A 76 -6.20 -1.53 14.73
C GLY A 76 -7.13 -1.24 13.56
N GLU A 77 -8.39 -0.97 13.87
CA GLU A 77 -9.37 -0.61 12.85
C GLU A 77 -9.09 0.80 12.31
N VAL A 78 -9.12 0.91 10.98
CA VAL A 78 -9.01 2.20 10.29
C VAL A 78 -10.28 3.01 10.60
N PRO A 79 -10.16 4.25 11.12
CA PRO A 79 -11.31 5.09 11.41
C PRO A 79 -12.22 5.25 10.19
N ALA A 80 -13.55 5.23 10.40
CA ALA A 80 -14.53 5.27 9.30
C ALA A 80 -14.33 6.45 8.34
N GLU A 81 -13.90 7.60 8.86
CA GLU A 81 -13.58 8.79 8.08
C GLU A 81 -12.45 8.55 7.06
N LEU A 82 -11.43 7.78 7.45
CA LEU A 82 -10.33 7.41 6.56
C LEU A 82 -10.66 6.19 5.73
N ALA A 83 -11.44 5.25 6.25
CA ALA A 83 -11.83 4.04 5.52
C ALA A 83 -12.65 4.35 4.26
N ALA A 84 -13.36 5.49 4.24
CA ALA A 84 -14.08 5.97 3.05
C ALA A 84 -13.16 6.53 1.95
N ILE A 85 -11.96 6.99 2.31
CA ILE A 85 -11.02 7.68 1.41
C ILE A 85 -9.85 6.76 1.04
N LEU A 86 -9.47 5.85 1.93
CA LEU A 86 -8.36 4.93 1.73
C LEU A 86 -8.70 3.88 0.66
N PRO A 87 -7.72 3.54 -0.19
CA PRO A 87 -7.91 2.54 -1.22
C PRO A 87 -8.17 1.18 -0.58
N ARG A 88 -9.27 0.55 -1.00
CA ARG A 88 -9.61 -0.79 -0.53
C ARG A 88 -8.60 -1.81 -1.03
N ALA A 89 -8.48 -2.91 -0.30
CA ALA A 89 -7.70 -4.07 -0.74
C ALA A 89 -8.15 -4.48 -2.15
N LYS A 90 -7.28 -4.23 -3.15
CA LYS A 90 -7.53 -4.70 -4.50
C LYS A 90 -7.25 -6.20 -4.49
N PRO A 91 -8.22 -7.07 -4.82
CA PRO A 91 -7.93 -8.49 -4.98
C PRO A 91 -6.83 -8.64 -6.04
N PRO A 92 -5.86 -9.55 -5.85
CA PRO A 92 -4.78 -9.70 -6.82
C PRO A 92 -5.38 -10.02 -8.19
N LEU A 93 -5.04 -9.19 -9.18
CA LEU A 93 -5.46 -9.32 -10.58
C LEU A 93 -4.79 -10.50 -11.30
N LEU A 94 -4.18 -11.44 -10.56
CA LEU A 94 -3.87 -12.75 -11.09
C LEU A 94 -5.17 -13.54 -11.20
N SER A 95 -6.01 -13.12 -12.13
CA SER A 95 -7.12 -13.93 -12.64
C SER A 95 -6.54 -15.27 -13.06
N ASN A 96 -7.19 -16.38 -12.68
CA ASN A 96 -6.88 -17.75 -13.11
C ASN A 96 -6.52 -17.88 -14.60
N ILE A 97 -7.00 -16.96 -15.44
CA ILE A 97 -6.66 -16.80 -16.87
C ILE A 97 -5.16 -16.68 -17.11
N GLY A 98 -4.42 -15.87 -16.34
CA GLY A 98 -2.97 -15.71 -16.52
C GLY A 98 -2.19 -17.00 -16.21
N MET A 99 -2.63 -17.76 -15.21
CA MET A 99 -2.07 -19.06 -14.86
C MET A 99 -2.40 -20.13 -15.91
N LEU A 100 -3.60 -20.10 -16.49
CA LEU A 100 -4.00 -21.02 -17.56
C LEU A 100 -3.21 -20.80 -18.85
N ILE A 101 -2.88 -19.55 -19.20
CA ILE A 101 -2.06 -19.24 -20.38
C ILE A 101 -0.64 -19.81 -20.21
N ILE A 102 -0.03 -19.63 -19.03
CA ILE A 102 1.30 -20.18 -18.73
C ILE A 102 1.26 -21.72 -18.77
N ALA A 103 0.24 -22.34 -18.20
CA ALA A 103 0.08 -23.80 -18.22
C ALA A 103 -0.07 -24.35 -19.65
N PHE A 104 -0.87 -23.70 -20.50
CA PHE A 104 -1.02 -24.09 -21.91
C PHE A 104 0.29 -23.94 -22.70
N LEU A 105 1.03 -22.85 -22.48
CA LEU A 105 2.34 -22.64 -23.10
C LEU A 105 3.33 -23.73 -22.70
N CYS A 106 3.43 -24.06 -21.42
CA CYS A 106 4.28 -25.15 -20.95
C CYS A 106 3.89 -26.50 -21.57
N LEU A 107 2.59 -26.81 -21.64
CA LEU A 107 2.09 -28.06 -22.22
C LEU A 107 2.37 -28.16 -23.72
N ALA A 108 2.20 -27.06 -24.46
CA ALA A 108 2.51 -27.00 -25.89
C ALA A 108 4.01 -27.19 -26.16
N ILE A 109 4.89 -26.58 -25.36
CA ILE A 109 6.36 -26.74 -25.50
C ILE A 109 6.75 -28.21 -25.27
N VAL A 110 6.23 -28.85 -24.23
CA VAL A 110 6.51 -30.28 -23.96
C VAL A 110 6.00 -31.16 -25.09
N TYR A 111 4.79 -30.89 -25.62
CA TYR A 111 4.22 -31.64 -26.72
C TYR A 111 5.07 -31.53 -28.00
N PHE A 112 5.49 -30.31 -28.37
CA PHE A 112 6.38 -30.09 -29.52
C PHE A 112 7.80 -30.64 -29.31
N ALA A 113 8.31 -30.65 -28.08
CA ALA A 113 9.62 -31.23 -27.78
C ALA A 113 9.61 -32.77 -27.73
N ALA A 114 8.43 -33.38 -27.53
CA ALA A 114 8.23 -34.83 -27.52
C ALA A 114 7.72 -35.39 -28.86
N SER A 115 7.54 -34.54 -29.87
CA SER A 115 7.18 -34.88 -31.26
C SER A 115 8.41 -34.90 -32.15
#